data_AF-A0AAV3WRG3-F1
#
_entry.id   AF-A0AAV3WRG3-F1
#
_cell.length_a   1.000
_cell.length_b   1.000
_cell.length_c   1.000
_cell.angle_alpha   90.00
_cell.angle_beta   90.00
_cell.angle_gamma   90.00
#
_symmetry.space_group_name_H-M   'P 1'
#
loop_
_entity.id
_entity.type
_entity.pdbx_description
1 polymer ?
#
loop_
_entity_poly.entity_id
_entity_poly.type
_entity_poly.pdbx_seq_one_letter_code
_entity_poly.pdbx_strand_id
1 'polypeptide(L)'
;MKKNVQGLDAKLESPATEAKLTEVSKENSANIQEQRKAAAAAAAAAVTSPPTAPSASALSRPLKAVRQRNSFTVCISKDQKKPVINGVQLLPGGKVLLADRINVCVQLFDTQGQHLHIMECRSPPCLLAVLDSSSIRHAVAVTLPFCSGIDLLEVTGDNMKVKRTLQTSRGYDAVAAVNNQTLAVGCWRAFGIDLIDLGGQVLRQICSSVHPNYMVTTEDGHLMCSTYDDTIAQVQMDTGTIVFDKSVPQIQDPRGVAITSDGSILVTDGRNKTLHLVSSQGAWIRQLWSEPSDIDKGGRLQCVSTDGCICVCVTGHGSVYIFDCV
;
A
#
# COMPACT_ATOMS: atom_id res chain seq x y z
N MET A 1 -27.44 16.41 22.53
CA MET A 1 -27.84 14.99 22.67
C MET A 1 -26.66 14.10 22.29
N LYS A 2 -25.89 13.63 23.29
CA LYS A 2 -24.82 12.64 23.09
C LYS A 2 -25.48 11.25 23.16
N LYS A 3 -25.49 10.49 22.07
CA LYS A 3 -25.85 9.06 22.10
C LYS A 3 -24.61 8.23 21.76
N ASN A 4 -24.42 7.21 22.60
CA ASN A 4 -23.36 6.21 22.63
C ASN A 4 -22.93 5.68 21.26
N VAL A 5 -21.65 5.86 20.92
CA VAL A 5 -20.93 5.11 19.87
C VAL A 5 -20.10 3.95 20.46
N GLN A 6 -19.94 3.89 21.80
CA GLN A 6 -19.11 2.90 22.50
C GLN A 6 -19.57 1.42 22.39
N GLY A 7 -20.68 1.12 21.72
CA GLY A 7 -21.26 -0.24 21.66
C GLY A 7 -21.09 -0.98 20.34
N LEU A 8 -20.66 -0.33 19.25
CA LEU A 8 -20.49 -0.97 17.94
C LEU A 8 -19.07 -1.53 17.74
N ASP A 9 -18.06 -0.95 18.38
CA ASP A 9 -16.65 -1.32 18.15
C ASP A 9 -16.24 -2.64 18.83
N ALA A 10 -16.80 -2.96 20.00
CA ALA A 10 -16.47 -4.21 20.72
C ALA A 10 -17.01 -5.48 20.00
N LYS A 11 -17.91 -5.34 19.02
CA LYS A 11 -18.41 -6.47 18.20
C LYS A 11 -17.55 -6.75 16.97
N LEU A 12 -16.74 -5.79 16.53
CA LEU A 12 -15.84 -5.94 15.38
C LEU A 12 -14.49 -6.56 15.74
N GLU A 13 -14.11 -6.52 17.03
CA GLU A 13 -12.87 -7.09 17.57
C GLU A 13 -13.12 -8.37 18.40
N SER A 14 -14.22 -9.07 18.19
CA SER A 14 -14.34 -10.41 18.79
C SER A 14 -13.49 -11.39 17.98
N PRO A 15 -12.74 -12.32 18.62
CA PRO A 15 -12.04 -13.40 17.92
C PRO A 15 -12.96 -14.19 16.98
N ALA A 16 -14.27 -14.21 17.26
CA ALA A 16 -15.29 -14.83 16.42
C ALA A 16 -15.61 -14.04 15.14
N THR A 17 -15.45 -12.71 15.14
CA THR A 17 -15.66 -11.84 13.96
C THR A 17 -14.45 -11.93 13.02
N GLU A 18 -13.24 -11.95 13.58
CA GLU A 18 -11.99 -12.17 12.84
C GLU A 18 -11.94 -13.59 12.27
N ALA A 19 -12.32 -14.61 13.04
CA ALA A 19 -12.44 -15.99 12.56
C ALA A 19 -13.45 -16.11 11.41
N LYS A 20 -14.63 -15.47 11.49
CA LYS A 20 -15.61 -15.44 10.40
C LYS A 20 -15.10 -14.74 9.15
N LEU A 21 -14.37 -13.63 9.30
CA LEU A 21 -13.74 -12.94 8.16
C LEU A 21 -12.64 -13.79 7.52
N THR A 22 -11.90 -14.55 8.33
CA THR A 22 -10.86 -15.49 7.86
C THR A 22 -11.48 -16.70 7.14
N GLU A 23 -12.64 -17.16 7.60
CA GLU A 23 -13.37 -18.29 7.01
C GLU A 23 -14.02 -17.90 5.67
N VAL A 24 -14.65 -16.72 5.59
CA VAL A 24 -15.14 -16.14 4.34
C VAL A 24 -13.99 -15.85 3.37
N SER A 25 -12.82 -15.43 3.86
CA SER A 25 -11.61 -15.27 3.04
C SER A 25 -11.15 -16.62 2.45
N LYS A 26 -11.16 -17.71 3.23
CA LYS A 26 -10.77 -19.05 2.75
C LYS A 26 -11.76 -19.61 1.72
N GLU A 27 -13.06 -19.46 1.96
CA GLU A 27 -14.10 -19.87 1.01
C GLU A 27 -14.00 -19.08 -0.31
N ASN A 28 -13.74 -17.77 -0.23
CA ASN A 28 -13.53 -16.94 -1.41
C ASN A 28 -12.25 -17.33 -2.16
N SER A 29 -11.12 -17.56 -1.47
CA SER A 29 -9.87 -18.01 -2.10
C SER A 29 -10.01 -19.36 -2.81
N ALA A 30 -10.81 -20.29 -2.26
CA ALA A 30 -11.08 -21.57 -2.92
C ALA A 30 -11.90 -21.41 -4.22
N ASN A 31 -12.93 -20.57 -4.19
CA ASN A 31 -13.78 -20.28 -5.35
C ASN A 31 -13.01 -19.53 -6.45
N ILE A 32 -12.09 -18.64 -6.05
CA ILE A 32 -11.17 -17.92 -6.95
C ILE A 32 -10.14 -18.89 -7.58
N GLN A 33 -9.64 -19.87 -6.84
CA GLN A 33 -8.71 -20.87 -7.37
C GLN A 33 -9.36 -21.72 -8.48
N GLU A 34 -10.66 -21.97 -8.36
CA GLU A 34 -11.45 -22.67 -9.38
C GLU A 34 -11.68 -21.78 -10.63
N GLN A 35 -12.00 -20.50 -10.44
CA GLN A 35 -12.11 -19.53 -11.53
C GLN A 35 -10.77 -19.26 -12.25
N ARG A 36 -9.65 -19.26 -11.51
CA ARG A 36 -8.28 -19.12 -12.04
C ARG A 36 -7.87 -20.32 -12.91
N LYS A 37 -8.27 -21.55 -12.53
CA LYS A 37 -8.06 -22.73 -13.37
C LYS A 37 -8.78 -22.62 -14.71
N ALA A 38 -10.00 -22.07 -14.72
CA ALA A 38 -10.76 -21.85 -15.94
C ALA A 38 -10.12 -20.77 -16.84
N ALA A 39 -9.64 -19.67 -16.26
CA ALA A 39 -8.97 -18.59 -17.02
C ALA A 39 -7.60 -19.01 -17.57
N ALA A 40 -6.81 -19.77 -16.82
CA ALA A 40 -5.52 -20.30 -17.28
C ALA A 40 -5.67 -21.29 -18.44
N ALA A 41 -6.74 -22.09 -18.45
CA ALA A 41 -7.07 -22.97 -19.57
C ALA A 41 -7.44 -22.20 -20.85
N ALA A 42 -8.08 -21.02 -20.71
CA ALA A 42 -8.41 -20.15 -21.84
C ALA A 42 -7.18 -19.41 -22.40
N ALA A 43 -6.26 -18.97 -21.54
CA ALA A 43 -5.03 -18.27 -21.97
C ALA A 43 -4.03 -19.19 -22.68
N ALA A 44 -3.99 -20.49 -22.35
CA ALA A 44 -3.15 -21.47 -23.03
C ALA A 44 -3.53 -21.69 -24.52
N ALA A 45 -4.71 -21.22 -24.95
CA ALA A 45 -5.18 -21.34 -26.34
C ALA A 45 -4.78 -20.15 -27.25
N ALA A 46 -4.19 -19.07 -26.71
CA ALA A 46 -3.85 -17.86 -27.45
C ALA A 46 -2.36 -17.52 -27.33
N VAL A 47 -1.49 -18.30 -27.98
CA VAL A 47 -0.06 -18.00 -28.09
C VAL A 47 0.23 -17.38 -29.45
N THR A 48 0.44 -16.07 -29.49
CA THR A 48 1.18 -15.40 -30.57
C THR A 48 2.30 -14.56 -29.95
N SER A 49 3.45 -14.59 -30.63
CA SER A 49 4.80 -14.13 -30.24
C SER A 49 4.91 -12.88 -29.36
N PRO A 50 5.95 -12.81 -28.48
CA PRO A 50 6.16 -11.69 -27.57
C PRO A 50 6.55 -10.39 -28.32
N PRO A 51 6.06 -9.21 -27.89
CA PRO A 51 6.53 -7.94 -28.42
C PRO A 51 7.94 -7.62 -27.90
N THR A 52 8.75 -7.06 -28.79
CA THR A 52 10.11 -6.56 -28.55
C THR A 52 10.11 -5.46 -27.48
N ALA A 53 10.91 -5.66 -26.42
CA ALA A 53 11.10 -4.71 -25.34
C ALA A 53 11.72 -3.38 -25.84
N PRO A 54 11.22 -2.20 -25.38
CA PRO A 54 11.88 -0.94 -25.66
C PRO A 54 13.18 -0.82 -24.86
N SER A 55 14.15 -0.12 -25.46
CA SER A 55 15.52 0.05 -24.98
C SER A 55 15.61 0.80 -23.65
N ALA A 56 16.25 0.19 -22.65
CA ALA A 56 16.60 0.81 -21.39
C ALA A 56 17.53 2.02 -21.60
N SER A 57 17.14 3.20 -21.09
CA SER A 57 18.02 4.35 -20.97
C SER A 57 18.18 4.76 -19.51
N ALA A 58 19.44 5.03 -19.14
CA ALA A 58 19.96 5.68 -17.94
C ALA A 58 20.14 4.82 -16.66
N LEU A 59 21.33 4.21 -16.56
CA LEU A 59 22.15 3.99 -15.34
C LEU A 59 21.41 3.96 -13.98
N SER A 60 20.39 3.13 -13.81
CA SER A 60 19.88 2.82 -12.47
C SER A 60 20.78 1.76 -11.85
N ARG A 61 21.26 2.01 -10.62
CA ARG A 61 22.04 1.02 -9.87
C ARG A 61 21.06 0.03 -9.25
N PRO A 62 21.20 -1.28 -9.49
CA PRO A 62 20.30 -2.25 -8.90
C PRO A 62 20.47 -2.26 -7.39
N LEU A 63 19.35 -2.32 -6.66
CA LEU A 63 19.36 -2.41 -5.20
C LEU A 63 19.93 -3.76 -4.76
N LYS A 64 21.05 -3.76 -4.03
CA LYS A 64 21.71 -4.99 -3.58
C LYS A 64 21.42 -5.30 -2.13
N ALA A 65 21.40 -4.26 -1.30
CA ALA A 65 21.19 -4.38 0.14
C ALA A 65 20.55 -3.12 0.71
N VAL A 66 20.08 -3.23 1.94
CA VAL A 66 19.66 -2.08 2.75
C VAL A 66 20.52 -2.02 4.00
N ARG A 67 20.90 -0.81 4.42
CA ARG A 67 21.62 -0.59 5.68
C ARG A 67 20.74 0.25 6.59
N GLN A 68 20.39 -0.27 7.76
CA GLN A 68 19.58 0.47 8.71
C GLN A 68 20.33 1.73 9.15
N ARG A 69 19.71 2.88 8.90
CA ARG A 69 20.21 4.21 9.27
C ARG A 69 19.64 4.63 10.62
N ASN A 70 18.34 4.43 10.82
CA ASN A 70 17.62 4.89 12.01
C ASN A 70 16.37 4.03 12.27
N SER A 71 15.81 4.14 13.45
CA SER A 71 14.48 3.61 13.79
C SER A 71 13.83 4.40 14.91
N PHE A 72 12.53 4.57 14.87
CA PHE A 72 11.75 5.26 15.89
C PHE A 72 10.32 4.69 16.00
N THR A 73 9.56 5.12 16.99
CA THR A 73 8.16 4.71 17.18
C THR A 73 7.24 5.90 16.94
N VAL A 74 6.11 5.67 16.28
CA VAL A 74 5.12 6.70 15.93
C VAL A 74 4.41 7.29 17.16
N CYS A 75 4.38 6.54 18.27
CA CYS A 75 3.68 6.93 19.49
C CYS A 75 4.14 8.32 20.00
N ILE A 76 3.23 9.29 19.96
CA ILE A 76 3.44 10.63 20.53
C ILE A 76 2.68 10.81 21.85
N SER A 77 3.06 11.81 22.64
CA SER A 77 2.42 12.09 23.94
C SER A 77 0.92 12.39 23.88
N LYS A 78 0.39 12.70 22.69
CA LYS A 78 -1.03 12.95 22.45
C LYS A 78 -1.84 11.68 22.12
N ASP A 79 -1.17 10.56 21.84
CA ASP A 79 -1.85 9.33 21.45
C ASP A 79 -2.58 8.72 22.65
N GLN A 80 -3.87 8.44 22.47
CA GLN A 80 -4.70 7.82 23.50
C GLN A 80 -4.66 6.29 23.44
N LYS A 81 -4.23 5.75 22.30
CA LYS A 81 -4.17 4.32 22.00
C LYS A 81 -2.87 3.99 21.29
N LYS A 82 -2.46 2.72 21.34
CA LYS A 82 -1.33 2.25 20.54
C LYS A 82 -1.63 2.50 19.04
N PRO A 83 -0.69 3.06 18.28
CA PRO A 83 -0.90 3.37 16.88
C PRO A 83 -1.16 2.09 16.08
N VAL A 84 -2.05 2.18 15.10
CA VAL A 84 -2.21 1.13 14.09
C VAL A 84 -1.98 1.75 12.74
N ILE A 85 -0.76 1.59 12.24
CA ILE A 85 -0.35 2.18 10.98
C ILE A 85 -0.83 1.30 9.86
N ASN A 86 -1.52 1.90 8.89
CA ASN A 86 -1.92 1.22 7.66
C ASN A 86 -1.14 1.69 6.45
N GLY A 87 -0.56 2.88 6.41
CA GLY A 87 0.06 3.38 5.19
C GLY A 87 1.25 4.26 5.50
N VAL A 88 2.27 4.20 4.64
CA VAL A 88 3.44 5.07 4.68
C VAL A 88 3.70 5.67 3.32
N GLN A 89 4.10 6.94 3.28
CA GLN A 89 4.67 7.58 2.10
C GLN A 89 5.90 8.38 2.49
N LEU A 90 7.01 8.11 1.82
CA LEU A 90 8.23 8.91 1.88
C LEU A 90 8.13 10.02 0.82
N LEU A 91 8.13 11.26 1.27
CA LEU A 91 8.16 12.43 0.40
C LEU A 91 9.60 12.93 0.22
N PRO A 92 9.88 13.72 -0.84
CA PRO A 92 11.15 14.40 -1.01
C PRO A 92 11.57 15.18 0.24
N GLY A 93 12.88 15.28 0.46
CA GLY A 93 13.44 15.95 1.65
C GLY A 93 13.34 15.12 2.94
N GLY A 94 13.02 13.82 2.82
CA GLY A 94 13.06 12.89 3.96
C GLY A 94 11.89 13.08 4.92
N LYS A 95 10.71 13.43 4.41
CA LYS A 95 9.48 13.49 5.20
C LYS A 95 8.70 12.19 5.10
N VAL A 96 8.15 11.72 6.21
CA VAL A 96 7.47 10.44 6.32
C VAL A 96 6.03 10.69 6.77
N LEU A 97 5.08 10.39 5.90
CA LEU A 97 3.65 10.40 6.21
C LEU A 97 3.19 9.03 6.67
N LEU A 98 2.36 9.00 7.70
CA LEU A 98 1.86 7.77 8.32
C LEU A 98 0.36 7.89 8.57
N ALA A 99 -0.42 6.95 8.02
CA ALA A 99 -1.84 6.83 8.30
C ALA A 99 -2.06 5.98 9.55
N ASP A 100 -2.42 6.61 10.66
CA ASP A 100 -2.78 5.93 11.90
C ASP A 100 -4.30 5.75 11.98
N ARG A 101 -4.72 4.51 11.75
CA ARG A 101 -6.13 4.14 11.68
C ARG A 101 -6.82 4.33 13.03
N ILE A 102 -6.19 3.92 14.12
CA ILE A 102 -6.85 3.84 15.43
C ILE A 102 -6.90 5.21 16.11
N ASN A 103 -5.86 6.03 15.94
CA ASN A 103 -5.88 7.43 16.39
C ASN A 103 -6.56 8.36 15.38
N VAL A 104 -7.06 7.83 14.24
CA VAL A 104 -7.86 8.54 13.24
C VAL A 104 -7.13 9.80 12.74
N CYS A 105 -5.86 9.66 12.38
CA CYS A 105 -5.03 10.78 11.99
C CYS A 105 -3.99 10.40 10.94
N VAL A 106 -3.45 11.42 10.26
CA VAL A 106 -2.20 11.29 9.51
C VAL A 106 -1.13 12.07 10.27
N GLN A 107 -0.02 11.41 10.55
CA GLN A 107 1.14 12.00 11.21
C GLN A 107 2.27 12.23 10.21
N LEU A 108 3.03 13.30 10.42
CA LEU A 108 4.17 13.70 9.61
C LEU A 108 5.42 13.70 10.49
N PHE A 109 6.41 12.93 10.07
CA PHE A 109 7.73 12.84 10.70
C PHE A 109 8.83 13.21 9.70
N ASP A 110 10.04 13.40 10.17
CA ASP A 110 11.24 13.27 9.33
C ASP A 110 11.91 11.89 9.49
N THR A 111 12.92 11.63 8.66
CA THR A 111 13.75 10.42 8.73
C THR A 111 14.62 10.31 9.99
N GLN A 112 14.71 11.36 10.81
CA GLN A 112 15.37 11.33 12.12
C GLN A 112 14.42 10.90 13.24
N GLY A 113 13.12 10.81 12.97
CA GLY A 113 12.08 10.46 13.94
C GLY A 113 11.52 11.67 14.68
N GLN A 114 11.81 12.89 14.24
CA GLN A 114 11.17 14.08 14.77
C GLN A 114 9.72 14.14 14.26
N HIS A 115 8.75 14.20 15.18
CA HIS A 115 7.36 14.47 14.84
C HIS A 115 7.19 15.96 14.45
N LEU A 116 6.64 16.21 13.27
CA LEU A 116 6.51 17.54 12.67
C LEU A 116 5.06 18.05 12.71
N HIS A 117 4.09 17.20 12.37
CA HIS A 117 2.68 17.60 12.29
C HIS A 117 1.73 16.43 12.48
N ILE A 118 0.53 16.71 13.00
CA ILE A 118 -0.58 15.76 13.08
C ILE A 118 -1.83 16.41 12.51
N MET A 119 -2.55 15.67 11.67
CA MET A 119 -3.82 16.08 11.10
C MET A 119 -4.88 15.04 11.43
N GLU A 120 -5.90 15.46 12.16
CA GLU A 120 -7.06 14.62 12.45
C GLU A 120 -7.84 14.34 11.17
N CYS A 121 -8.21 13.07 10.97
CA CYS A 121 -9.04 12.63 9.86
C CYS A 121 -10.50 12.58 10.31
N ARG A 122 -11.41 12.68 9.35
CA ARG A 122 -12.86 12.59 9.61
C ARG A 122 -13.35 11.14 9.75
N SER A 123 -12.49 10.18 9.41
CA SER A 123 -12.74 8.75 9.46
C SER A 123 -11.38 8.01 9.53
N PRO A 124 -11.30 6.76 10.01
CA PRO A 124 -10.04 6.02 10.09
C PRO A 124 -9.35 5.93 8.71
N PRO A 125 -8.13 6.46 8.56
CA PRO A 125 -7.40 6.41 7.30
C PRO A 125 -6.85 5.01 7.02
N CYS A 126 -6.64 4.70 5.73
CA CYS A 126 -6.06 3.44 5.29
C CYS A 126 -4.71 3.66 4.58
N LEU A 127 -4.71 3.99 3.28
CA LEU A 127 -3.50 4.13 2.48
C LEU A 127 -3.32 5.56 1.95
N LEU A 128 -2.08 5.88 1.60
CA LEU A 128 -1.71 7.16 1.01
C LEU A 128 -1.07 6.96 -0.36
N ALA A 129 -1.32 7.89 -1.28
CA ALA A 129 -0.64 7.94 -2.58
C ALA A 129 -0.20 9.37 -2.92
N VAL A 130 1.04 9.53 -3.41
CA VAL A 130 1.60 10.82 -3.78
C VAL A 130 1.23 11.14 -5.23
N LEU A 131 0.40 12.15 -5.44
CA LEU A 131 -0.09 12.61 -6.76
C LEU A 131 0.93 13.49 -7.48
N ASP A 132 1.65 14.30 -6.72
CA ASP A 132 2.68 15.21 -7.23
C ASP A 132 3.71 15.47 -6.14
N SER A 133 4.98 15.18 -6.46
CA SER A 133 6.15 15.42 -5.62
C SER A 133 7.15 16.39 -6.24
N SER A 134 6.84 16.99 -7.39
CA SER A 134 7.76 17.78 -8.22
C SER A 134 8.05 19.20 -7.69
N SER A 135 7.43 19.59 -6.58
CA SER A 135 7.52 20.93 -6.00
C SER A 135 7.71 20.88 -4.49
N ILE A 136 7.92 22.05 -3.87
CA ILE A 136 7.90 22.23 -2.40
C ILE A 136 6.53 21.90 -1.79
N ARG A 137 5.51 21.78 -2.62
CA ARG A 137 4.15 21.40 -2.24
C ARG A 137 3.88 20.01 -2.80
N HIS A 138 3.60 19.07 -1.91
CA HIS A 138 3.28 17.70 -2.27
C HIS A 138 1.77 17.48 -2.16
N ALA A 139 1.17 16.92 -3.21
CA ALA A 139 -0.23 16.52 -3.20
C ALA A 139 -0.33 15.03 -2.85
N VAL A 140 -1.12 14.70 -1.83
CA VAL A 140 -1.24 13.32 -1.34
C VAL A 140 -2.71 12.94 -1.19
N ALA A 141 -3.12 11.83 -1.76
CA ALA A 141 -4.45 11.25 -1.54
C ALA A 141 -4.41 10.31 -0.34
N VAL A 142 -5.45 10.33 0.50
CA VAL A 142 -5.61 9.44 1.67
C VAL A 142 -6.98 8.78 1.63
N THR A 143 -7.01 7.45 1.61
CA THR A 143 -8.26 6.68 1.57
C THR A 143 -8.94 6.62 2.94
N LEU A 144 -10.25 6.89 2.96
CA LEU A 144 -11.11 6.86 4.14
C LEU A 144 -12.30 5.91 3.89
N PRO A 145 -12.08 4.58 3.91
CA PRO A 145 -13.05 3.61 3.43
C PRO A 145 -14.38 3.63 4.20
N PHE A 146 -14.36 3.92 5.50
CA PHE A 146 -15.57 3.89 6.35
C PHE A 146 -16.55 5.04 6.10
N CYS A 147 -16.14 6.09 5.37
CA CYS A 147 -17.04 7.14 4.92
C CYS A 147 -17.12 7.26 3.38
N SER A 148 -16.58 6.27 2.65
CA SER A 148 -16.48 6.32 1.17
C SER A 148 -15.85 7.63 0.70
N GLY A 149 -14.77 8.03 1.36
CA GLY A 149 -14.09 9.29 1.10
C GLY A 149 -12.63 9.10 0.73
N ILE A 150 -12.08 10.09 0.03
CA ILE A 150 -10.63 10.26 -0.15
C ILE A 150 -10.30 11.71 0.14
N ASP A 151 -9.40 11.96 1.09
CA ASP A 151 -8.92 13.31 1.37
C ASP A 151 -7.67 13.61 0.53
N LEU A 152 -7.70 14.73 -0.19
CA LEU A 152 -6.55 15.27 -0.93
C LEU A 152 -5.87 16.30 -0.04
N LEU A 153 -4.64 15.99 0.35
CA LEU A 153 -3.81 16.76 1.24
C LEU A 153 -2.80 17.58 0.46
N GLU A 154 -2.49 18.77 0.98
CA GLU A 154 -1.27 19.50 0.64
C GLU A 154 -0.31 19.40 1.81
N VAL A 155 0.91 18.92 1.53
CA VAL A 155 2.05 18.96 2.45
C VAL A 155 3.02 20.02 1.95
N THR A 156 3.43 20.95 2.81
CA THR A 156 4.39 22.02 2.47
C THR A 156 5.34 22.23 3.64
N GLY A 157 6.61 21.90 3.44
CA GLY A 157 7.59 21.87 4.51
C GLY A 157 7.17 20.90 5.61
N ASP A 158 6.97 21.42 6.82
CA ASP A 158 6.61 20.64 8.02
C ASP A 158 5.12 20.70 8.34
N ASN A 159 4.28 21.17 7.42
CA ASN A 159 2.85 21.37 7.64
C ASN A 159 2.01 20.60 6.61
N MET A 160 0.83 20.14 7.04
CA MET A 160 -0.09 19.38 6.22
C MET A 160 -1.53 19.83 6.47
N LYS A 161 -2.35 19.90 5.41
CA LYS A 161 -3.78 20.21 5.52
C LYS A 161 -4.60 19.52 4.44
N VAL A 162 -5.87 19.25 4.75
CA VAL A 162 -6.85 18.83 3.75
C VAL A 162 -7.17 20.01 2.82
N LYS A 163 -7.01 19.80 1.51
CA LYS A 163 -7.41 20.75 0.47
C LYS A 163 -8.79 20.47 -0.09
N ARG A 164 -9.09 19.19 -0.27
CA ARG A 164 -10.35 18.73 -0.86
C ARG A 164 -10.67 17.36 -0.31
N THR A 165 -11.96 17.08 -0.18
CA THR A 165 -12.47 15.74 0.04
C THR A 165 -13.20 15.27 -1.21
N LEU A 166 -12.90 14.06 -1.64
CA LEU A 166 -13.64 13.35 -2.67
C LEU A 166 -14.69 12.47 -2.00
N GLN A 167 -15.90 12.47 -2.55
CA GLN A 167 -16.91 11.47 -2.24
C GLN A 167 -16.85 10.41 -3.34
N THR A 168 -16.63 9.16 -2.95
CA THR A 168 -16.57 8.04 -3.89
C THR A 168 -17.85 7.20 -3.81
N SER A 169 -18.10 6.42 -4.86
CA SER A 169 -19.25 5.50 -4.92
C SER A 169 -19.16 4.35 -3.90
N ARG A 170 -17.94 4.06 -3.40
CA ARG A 170 -17.62 2.95 -2.50
C ARG A 170 -16.48 3.35 -1.55
N GLY A 171 -16.34 2.60 -0.45
CA GLY A 171 -15.20 2.71 0.47
C GLY A 171 -13.98 1.99 -0.07
N TYR A 172 -13.09 2.72 -0.75
CA TYR A 172 -11.82 2.19 -1.23
C TYR A 172 -10.77 2.17 -0.12
N ASP A 173 -10.01 1.08 -0.05
CA ASP A 173 -8.95 0.86 0.95
C ASP A 173 -7.58 1.10 0.32
N ALA A 174 -7.33 0.49 -0.85
CA ALA A 174 -6.10 0.62 -1.60
C ALA A 174 -6.13 1.82 -2.55
N VAL A 175 -4.99 2.48 -2.72
CA VAL A 175 -4.83 3.62 -3.64
C VAL A 175 -3.41 3.66 -4.21
N ALA A 176 -3.30 4.01 -5.48
CA ALA A 176 -2.06 4.38 -6.16
C ALA A 176 -2.31 5.59 -7.07
N ALA A 177 -1.33 6.48 -7.18
CA ALA A 177 -1.41 7.63 -8.08
C ALA A 177 -1.03 7.19 -9.50
N VAL A 178 -1.94 7.40 -10.46
CA VAL A 178 -1.67 7.16 -11.89
C VAL A 178 -0.99 8.36 -12.51
N ASN A 179 -1.49 9.54 -12.17
CA ASN A 179 -0.95 10.84 -12.52
C ASN A 179 -1.55 11.87 -11.55
N ASN A 180 -1.29 13.16 -11.79
CA ASN A 180 -1.79 14.25 -10.96
C ASN A 180 -3.32 14.50 -11.04
N GLN A 181 -4.08 13.70 -11.81
CA GLN A 181 -5.52 13.83 -11.99
C GLN A 181 -6.30 12.53 -11.80
N THR A 182 -5.61 11.38 -11.69
CA THR A 182 -6.22 10.06 -11.71
C THR A 182 -5.62 9.18 -10.62
N LEU A 183 -6.47 8.46 -9.91
CA LEU A 183 -6.10 7.46 -8.92
C LEU A 183 -6.58 6.08 -9.38
N ALA A 184 -5.75 5.06 -9.15
CA ALA A 184 -6.19 3.68 -9.14
C ALA A 184 -6.58 3.32 -7.71
N VAL A 185 -7.77 2.79 -7.50
CA VAL A 185 -8.32 2.51 -6.18
C VAL A 185 -8.90 1.10 -6.13
N GLY A 186 -8.74 0.44 -4.98
CA GLY A 186 -9.19 -0.93 -4.76
C GLY A 186 -10.01 -1.04 -3.48
N CYS A 187 -11.00 -1.93 -3.49
CA CYS A 187 -11.89 -2.17 -2.35
C CYS A 187 -11.87 -3.66 -2.01
N TRP A 188 -11.57 -4.02 -0.77
CA TRP A 188 -11.57 -5.43 -0.38
C TRP A 188 -12.98 -6.03 -0.34
N ARG A 189 -14.01 -5.19 -0.13
CA ARG A 189 -15.42 -5.63 -0.07
C ARG A 189 -16.06 -5.76 -1.44
N ALA A 190 -15.52 -5.07 -2.44
CA ALA A 190 -16.07 -5.00 -3.77
C ALA A 190 -14.92 -5.15 -4.76
N PHE A 191 -14.67 -6.41 -5.11
CA PHE A 191 -13.50 -6.85 -5.86
C PHE A 191 -13.24 -6.02 -7.11
N GLY A 192 -11.95 -5.74 -7.30
CA GLY A 192 -11.44 -5.05 -8.47
C GLY A 192 -10.67 -3.76 -8.16
N ILE A 193 -10.17 -3.18 -9.25
CA ILE A 193 -9.43 -1.95 -9.33
C ILE A 193 -10.19 -1.00 -10.25
N ASP A 194 -10.55 0.15 -9.72
CA ASP A 194 -11.21 1.22 -10.45
C ASP A 194 -10.22 2.37 -10.68
N LEU A 195 -10.32 3.03 -11.82
CA LEU A 195 -9.71 4.33 -12.06
C LEU A 195 -10.74 5.41 -11.74
N ILE A 196 -10.35 6.37 -10.91
CA ILE A 196 -11.19 7.50 -10.53
C ILE A 196 -10.51 8.83 -10.82
N ASP A 197 -11.29 9.86 -11.09
CA ASP A 197 -10.80 11.24 -11.17
C ASP A 197 -10.69 11.90 -9.78
N LEU A 198 -10.07 13.08 -9.71
CA LEU A 198 -10.04 13.91 -8.50
C LEU A 198 -11.37 14.66 -8.22
N GLY A 199 -12.47 14.23 -8.84
CA GLY A 199 -13.84 14.53 -8.45
C GLY A 199 -14.50 13.36 -7.69
N GLY A 200 -13.85 12.19 -7.64
CA GLY A 200 -14.39 10.96 -7.04
C GLY A 200 -15.24 10.12 -7.98
N GLN A 201 -15.31 10.47 -9.27
CA GLN A 201 -16.07 9.71 -10.27
C GLN A 201 -15.24 8.53 -10.80
N VAL A 202 -15.90 7.38 -10.93
CA VAL A 202 -15.31 6.20 -11.58
C VAL A 202 -15.24 6.44 -13.08
N LEU A 203 -14.03 6.48 -13.62
CA LEU A 203 -13.75 6.59 -15.04
C LEU A 203 -13.90 5.22 -15.72
N ARG A 204 -13.33 4.18 -15.10
CA ARG A 204 -13.32 2.81 -15.62
C ARG A 204 -12.92 1.80 -14.55
N GLN A 205 -13.58 0.65 -14.50
CA GLN A 205 -13.03 -0.53 -13.80
C GLN A 205 -12.01 -1.22 -14.71
N ILE A 206 -10.75 -1.31 -14.27
CA ILE A 206 -9.67 -1.89 -15.08
C ILE A 206 -9.44 -3.36 -14.78
N CYS A 207 -9.72 -3.84 -13.58
CA CYS A 207 -9.57 -5.26 -13.26
C CYS A 207 -10.64 -5.65 -12.25
N SER A 208 -11.32 -6.77 -12.45
CA SER A 208 -12.38 -7.24 -11.52
C SER A 208 -11.95 -8.43 -10.66
N SER A 209 -10.83 -9.07 -10.98
CA SER A 209 -10.40 -10.33 -10.36
C SER A 209 -9.16 -10.22 -9.46
N VAL A 210 -8.53 -9.04 -9.41
CA VAL A 210 -7.42 -8.76 -8.49
C VAL A 210 -7.96 -8.06 -7.25
N HIS A 211 -7.56 -8.55 -6.07
CA HIS A 211 -7.98 -8.03 -4.77
C HIS A 211 -6.81 -7.31 -4.10
N PRO A 212 -6.53 -6.05 -4.46
CA PRO A 212 -5.34 -5.36 -4.00
C PRO A 212 -5.40 -5.04 -2.50
N ASN A 213 -4.32 -5.33 -1.79
CA ASN A 213 -4.07 -4.88 -0.43
C ASN A 213 -3.27 -3.57 -0.44
N TYR A 214 -2.13 -3.55 -1.16
CA TYR A 214 -1.40 -2.33 -1.53
C TYR A 214 -1.23 -2.24 -3.03
N MET A 215 -1.10 -1.02 -3.53
CA MET A 215 -0.83 -0.76 -4.94
C MET A 215 0.23 0.31 -5.09
N VAL A 216 1.04 0.19 -6.14
CA VAL A 216 1.97 1.21 -6.61
C VAL A 216 2.01 1.18 -8.12
N THR A 217 2.11 2.35 -8.74
CA THR A 217 2.27 2.47 -10.19
C THR A 217 3.74 2.32 -10.59
N THR A 218 3.96 1.70 -11.73
CA THR A 218 5.28 1.60 -12.36
C THR A 218 5.41 2.64 -13.47
N GLU A 219 6.65 3.02 -13.80
CA GLU A 219 6.92 4.01 -14.85
C GLU A 219 6.45 3.56 -16.25
N ASP A 220 6.40 2.25 -16.47
CA ASP A 220 5.94 1.64 -17.72
C ASP A 220 4.41 1.48 -17.82
N GLY A 221 3.65 2.10 -16.91
CA GLY A 221 2.19 2.17 -16.99
C GLY A 221 1.46 0.93 -16.47
N HIS A 222 2.08 0.16 -15.56
CA HIS A 222 1.42 -0.93 -14.85
C HIS A 222 1.10 -0.55 -13.40
N LEU A 223 0.28 -1.38 -12.78
CA LEU A 223 0.04 -1.41 -11.34
C LEU A 223 0.66 -2.67 -10.76
N MET A 224 1.60 -2.50 -9.84
CA MET A 224 2.03 -3.58 -8.95
C MET A 224 1.15 -3.58 -7.72
N CYS A 225 0.75 -4.76 -7.28
CA CYS A 225 -0.01 -4.91 -6.06
C CYS A 225 0.38 -6.18 -5.30
N SER A 226 0.39 -6.06 -3.97
CA SER A 226 0.14 -7.23 -3.13
C SER A 226 -1.37 -7.45 -3.07
N THR A 227 -1.78 -8.71 -2.92
CA THR A 227 -3.20 -9.06 -2.87
C THR A 227 -3.57 -9.69 -1.54
N TYR A 228 -4.87 -9.74 -1.25
CA TYR A 228 -5.40 -10.50 -0.13
C TYR A 228 -5.32 -12.03 -0.32
N ASP A 229 -4.95 -12.52 -1.51
CA ASP A 229 -4.78 -13.94 -1.80
C ASP A 229 -3.34 -14.44 -1.56
N ASP A 230 -2.54 -13.71 -0.78
CA ASP A 230 -1.12 -13.97 -0.56
C ASP A 230 -0.30 -14.00 -1.88
N THR A 231 -0.66 -13.16 -2.85
CA THR A 231 0.04 -13.05 -4.14
C THR A 231 0.60 -11.65 -4.39
N ILE A 232 1.50 -11.58 -5.37
CA ILE A 232 1.89 -10.33 -6.03
C ILE A 232 1.34 -10.39 -7.45
N ALA A 233 0.70 -9.31 -7.88
CA ALA A 233 0.14 -9.18 -9.20
C ALA A 233 0.59 -7.91 -9.92
N GLN A 234 0.74 -8.02 -11.24
CA GLN A 234 0.96 -6.91 -12.16
C GLN A 234 -0.23 -6.79 -13.09
N VAL A 235 -0.80 -5.60 -13.19
CA VAL A 235 -1.93 -5.28 -14.06
C VAL A 235 -1.55 -4.15 -15.00
N GLN A 236 -1.77 -4.33 -16.30
CA GLN A 236 -1.66 -3.26 -17.29
C GLN A 236 -2.78 -2.25 -17.06
N MET A 237 -2.43 -0.99 -16.89
CA MET A 237 -3.40 0.04 -16.50
C MET A 237 -4.32 0.47 -17.65
N ASP A 238 -3.83 0.39 -18.89
CA ASP A 238 -4.54 0.76 -20.12
C ASP A 238 -5.55 -0.31 -20.57
N THR A 239 -5.20 -1.58 -20.48
CA THR A 239 -6.04 -2.71 -20.92
C THR A 239 -6.76 -3.42 -19.78
N GLY A 240 -6.24 -3.34 -18.55
CA GLY A 240 -6.72 -4.14 -17.44
C GLY A 240 -6.16 -5.57 -17.40
N THR A 241 -5.27 -5.91 -18.35
CA THR A 241 -4.71 -7.25 -18.48
C THR A 241 -3.82 -7.58 -17.30
N ILE A 242 -4.07 -8.72 -16.65
CA ILE A 242 -3.18 -9.26 -15.63
C ILE A 242 -1.96 -9.86 -16.34
N VAL A 243 -0.80 -9.25 -16.15
CA VAL A 243 0.48 -9.75 -16.69
C VAL A 243 0.92 -10.99 -15.91
N PHE A 244 0.82 -10.91 -14.58
CA PHE A 244 0.95 -12.06 -13.69
C PHE A 244 0.18 -11.82 -12.39
N ASP A 245 -0.20 -12.90 -11.74
CA ASP A 245 -0.76 -12.93 -10.39
C ASP A 245 -0.32 -14.26 -9.76
N LYS A 246 0.67 -14.21 -8.86
CA LYS A 246 1.30 -15.42 -8.33
C LYS A 246 1.77 -15.28 -6.89
N SER A 247 1.71 -16.38 -6.16
CA SER A 247 2.36 -16.49 -4.86
C SER A 247 3.88 -16.51 -5.01
N VAL A 248 4.57 -15.91 -4.04
CA VAL A 248 6.03 -15.96 -3.93
C VAL A 248 6.36 -16.78 -2.69
N PRO A 249 6.86 -18.03 -2.82
CA PRO A 249 6.96 -18.97 -1.69
C PRO A 249 7.74 -18.47 -0.47
N GLN A 250 8.69 -17.56 -0.67
CA GLN A 250 9.52 -16.96 0.38
C GLN A 250 8.84 -15.83 1.15
N ILE A 251 7.65 -15.38 0.71
CA ILE A 251 6.93 -14.23 1.26
C ILE A 251 5.54 -14.69 1.71
N GLN A 252 5.17 -14.40 2.96
CA GLN A 252 3.85 -14.70 3.52
C GLN A 252 3.11 -13.42 3.90
N ASP A 253 1.79 -13.34 3.65
CA ASP A 253 1.02 -12.11 3.91
C ASP A 253 1.71 -10.86 3.31
N PRO A 254 1.94 -10.81 1.98
CA PRO A 254 2.53 -9.65 1.35
C PRO A 254 1.65 -8.41 1.59
N ARG A 255 2.26 -7.34 2.11
CA ARG A 255 1.55 -6.08 2.43
C ARG A 255 2.07 -4.92 1.60
N GLY A 256 2.84 -4.01 2.17
CA GLY A 256 3.45 -2.91 1.43
C GLY A 256 4.22 -3.36 0.20
N VAL A 257 4.02 -2.64 -0.89
CA VAL A 257 4.82 -2.74 -2.11
C VAL A 257 5.37 -1.36 -2.48
N ALA A 258 6.61 -1.31 -2.95
CA ALA A 258 7.23 -0.11 -3.50
C ALA A 258 8.15 -0.48 -4.67
N ILE A 259 8.37 0.45 -5.59
CA ILE A 259 9.21 0.24 -6.78
C ILE A 259 10.56 0.92 -6.57
N THR A 260 11.63 0.20 -6.85
CA THR A 260 13.00 0.74 -6.88
C THR A 260 13.29 1.38 -8.23
N SER A 261 14.34 2.20 -8.31
CA SER A 261 14.71 2.92 -9.53
C SER A 261 15.14 2.03 -10.70
N ASP A 262 15.42 0.75 -10.46
CA ASP A 262 15.71 -0.27 -11.49
C ASP A 262 14.46 -1.09 -11.88
N GLY A 263 13.28 -0.73 -11.35
CA GLY A 263 12.01 -1.42 -11.61
C GLY A 263 11.80 -2.69 -10.77
N SER A 264 12.73 -3.05 -9.89
CA SER A 264 12.49 -4.11 -8.91
C SER A 264 11.43 -3.69 -7.88
N ILE A 265 10.89 -4.67 -7.17
CA ILE A 265 9.76 -4.50 -6.25
C ILE A 265 10.25 -4.82 -4.84
N LEU A 266 10.12 -3.84 -3.94
CA LEU A 266 10.22 -4.04 -2.51
C LEU A 266 8.88 -4.54 -1.99
N VAL A 267 8.91 -5.61 -1.18
CA VAL A 267 7.70 -6.22 -0.63
C VAL A 267 7.92 -6.50 0.85
N THR A 268 6.99 -6.04 1.69
CA THR A 268 6.96 -6.43 3.10
C THR A 268 6.24 -7.75 3.26
N ASP A 269 6.92 -8.74 3.82
CA ASP A 269 6.31 -9.95 4.37
C ASP A 269 5.72 -9.61 5.74
N GLY A 270 4.39 -9.54 5.80
CA GLY A 270 3.69 -9.13 7.01
C GLY A 270 3.86 -10.11 8.15
N ARG A 271 3.93 -11.41 7.86
CA ARG A 271 3.90 -12.48 8.87
C ARG A 271 5.29 -12.74 9.46
N ASN A 272 6.31 -12.84 8.61
CA ASN A 272 7.70 -13.07 8.98
C ASN A 272 8.44 -11.78 9.30
N LYS A 273 7.83 -10.62 9.01
CA LYS A 273 8.36 -9.28 9.28
C LYS A 273 9.69 -9.01 8.60
N THR A 274 9.75 -9.39 7.35
CA THR A 274 10.93 -9.30 6.51
C THR A 274 10.67 -8.40 5.31
N LEU A 275 11.70 -7.68 4.88
CA LEU A 275 11.68 -6.92 3.64
C LEU A 275 12.35 -7.76 2.55
N HIS A 276 11.68 -7.92 1.42
CA HIS A 276 12.18 -8.67 0.28
C HIS A 276 12.31 -7.80 -0.96
N LEU A 277 13.22 -8.22 -1.85
CA LEU A 277 13.35 -7.71 -3.19
C LEU A 277 12.86 -8.78 -4.18
N VAL A 278 12.01 -8.36 -5.10
CA VAL A 278 11.39 -9.18 -6.14
C VAL A 278 11.62 -8.50 -7.48
N SER A 279 11.79 -9.25 -8.57
CA SER A 279 11.93 -8.67 -9.91
C SER A 279 10.63 -8.03 -10.40
N SER A 280 10.70 -7.18 -11.43
CA SER A 280 9.50 -6.63 -12.08
C SER A 280 8.56 -7.70 -12.65
N GLN A 281 9.02 -8.94 -12.86
CA GLN A 281 8.22 -10.10 -13.29
C GLN A 281 7.75 -10.96 -12.11
N GLY A 282 7.88 -10.49 -10.87
CA GLY A 282 7.43 -11.19 -9.67
C GLY A 282 8.33 -12.35 -9.22
N ALA A 283 9.57 -12.45 -9.70
CA ALA A 283 10.50 -13.49 -9.24
C ALA A 283 11.24 -13.05 -7.97
N TRP A 284 11.27 -13.89 -6.94
CA TRP A 284 12.02 -13.57 -5.72
C TRP A 284 13.52 -13.44 -6.01
N ILE A 285 14.14 -12.36 -5.54
CA ILE A 285 15.57 -12.11 -5.71
C ILE A 285 16.31 -12.40 -4.41
N ARG A 286 15.89 -11.75 -3.30
CA ARG A 286 16.52 -11.90 -1.98
C ARG A 286 15.68 -11.30 -0.87
N GLN A 287 15.99 -11.69 0.36
CA GLN A 287 15.61 -10.95 1.56
C GLN A 287 16.64 -9.84 1.83
N LEU A 288 16.15 -8.64 2.11
CA LEU A 288 16.97 -7.45 2.38
C LEU A 288 17.14 -7.20 3.88
N TRP A 289 16.11 -7.48 4.66
CA TRP A 289 16.09 -7.18 6.09
C TRP A 289 15.05 -8.01 6.84
N SER A 290 15.24 -8.13 8.14
CA SER A 290 14.30 -8.73 9.09
C SER A 290 14.22 -7.87 10.34
N GLU A 291 13.02 -7.72 10.88
CA GLU A 291 12.85 -7.08 12.18
C GLU A 291 13.67 -7.81 13.25
N PRO A 292 14.48 -7.09 14.06
CA PRO A 292 15.09 -7.67 15.24
C PRO A 292 13.98 -8.25 16.14
N SER A 293 14.05 -9.56 16.39
CA SER A 293 13.09 -10.25 17.25
C SER A 293 13.03 -9.54 18.61
N ASP A 294 11.79 -9.28 19.08
CA ASP A 294 11.41 -8.68 20.38
C ASP A 294 10.92 -7.23 20.40
N ILE A 295 10.97 -6.48 19.28
CA ILE A 295 10.51 -5.07 19.30
C ILE A 295 8.97 -4.97 19.26
N ASP A 296 8.30 -5.68 18.34
CA ASP A 296 6.85 -5.58 18.16
C ASP A 296 6.13 -6.93 18.28
N LYS A 297 6.04 -7.48 19.50
CA LYS A 297 5.38 -8.79 19.72
C LYS A 297 3.90 -8.73 19.28
N GLY A 298 3.61 -9.32 18.12
CA GLY A 298 2.27 -9.41 17.51
C GLY A 298 2.00 -8.44 16.35
N GLY A 299 2.87 -7.46 16.07
CA GLY A 299 2.68 -6.56 14.93
C GLY A 299 3.25 -7.13 13.63
N ARG A 300 2.59 -6.86 12.50
CA ARG A 300 3.03 -7.27 11.15
C ARG A 300 3.92 -6.20 10.54
N LEU A 301 4.87 -6.57 9.67
CA LEU A 301 5.52 -5.56 8.83
C LEU A 301 4.52 -5.09 7.77
N GLN A 302 4.07 -3.86 7.88
CA GLN A 302 2.82 -3.44 7.27
C GLN A 302 3.02 -2.74 5.93
N CYS A 303 3.95 -1.79 5.86
CA CYS A 303 4.12 -0.98 4.67
C CYS A 303 5.58 -0.58 4.42
N VAL A 304 5.86 -0.26 3.17
CA VAL A 304 7.17 0.22 2.71
C VAL A 304 6.98 1.38 1.73
N SER A 305 7.90 2.33 1.75
CA SER A 305 8.03 3.40 0.75
C SER A 305 9.50 3.67 0.48
N THR A 306 9.85 4.06 -0.75
CA THR A 306 11.23 4.42 -1.11
C THR A 306 11.26 5.57 -2.11
N ASP A 307 12.33 6.36 -2.06
CA ASP A 307 12.70 7.34 -3.09
C ASP A 307 13.87 6.85 -3.97
N GLY A 308 14.27 5.57 -3.82
CA GLY A 308 15.42 4.96 -4.48
C GLY A 308 16.76 5.13 -3.75
N CYS A 309 16.87 6.07 -2.82
CA CYS A 309 18.06 6.27 -1.97
C CYS A 309 17.79 5.85 -0.52
N ILE A 310 16.59 6.10 -0.04
CA ILE A 310 16.10 5.76 1.30
C ILE A 310 14.90 4.84 1.15
N CYS A 311 14.82 3.85 2.03
CA CYS A 311 13.64 3.01 2.20
C CYS A 311 13.12 3.17 3.62
N VAL A 312 11.80 3.29 3.77
CA VAL A 312 11.10 3.35 5.05
C VAL A 312 10.19 2.15 5.15
N CYS A 313 10.37 1.33 6.18
CA CYS A 313 9.48 0.21 6.49
C CYS A 313 8.79 0.47 7.83
N VAL A 314 7.51 0.14 7.93
CA VAL A 314 6.72 0.41 9.14
C VAL A 314 5.95 -0.83 9.55
N THR A 315 5.96 -1.13 10.84
CA THR A 315 5.12 -2.18 11.42
C THR A 315 3.72 -1.68 11.70
N GLY A 316 2.77 -2.61 11.77
CA GLY A 316 1.38 -2.29 12.10
C GLY A 316 1.22 -1.57 13.43
N HIS A 317 2.09 -1.79 14.43
CA HIS A 317 2.05 -1.09 15.71
C HIS A 317 2.96 0.13 15.80
N GLY A 318 3.45 0.63 14.65
CA GLY A 318 4.10 1.93 14.56
C GLY A 318 5.60 1.94 14.89
N SER A 319 6.31 0.82 14.76
CA SER A 319 7.77 0.87 14.67
C SER A 319 8.17 1.23 13.24
N VAL A 320 8.99 2.27 13.09
CA VAL A 320 9.47 2.80 11.80
C VAL A 320 10.96 2.51 11.69
N TYR A 321 11.38 1.94 10.56
CA TYR A 321 12.76 1.64 10.23
C TYR A 321 13.17 2.39 8.96
N ILE A 322 14.28 3.10 9.05
CA ILE A 322 14.83 3.92 7.95
C ILE A 322 16.12 3.25 7.47
N PHE A 323 16.23 3.06 6.16
CA PHE A 323 17.37 2.42 5.54
C PHE A 323 18.00 3.27 4.45
N ASP A 324 19.33 3.17 4.32
CA ASP A 324 20.04 3.51 3.10
C ASP A 324 19.90 2.36 2.10
N CYS A 325 19.55 2.67 0.86
CA CYS A 325 19.60 1.75 -0.28
C CYS A 325 21.04 1.67 -0.84
N VAL A 326 21.60 0.45 -0.95
CA VAL A 326 23.01 0.19 -1.33
C VAL A 326 23.13 -0.75 -2.52
#